data_AF-A0A6S7FLH3-F1
#
_entry.id   AF-A0A6S7FLH3-F1
#
_cell.length_a   1.000
_cell.length_b   1.000
_cell.length_c   1.000
_cell.angle_alpha   90.00
_cell.angle_beta   90.00
_cell.angle_gamma   90.00
#
_symmetry.space_group_name_H-M   'P 1'
#
loop_
_entity.id
_entity.type
_entity.pdbx_description
1 polymer ?
#
loop_
_entity_poly.entity_id
_entity_poly.type
_entity_poly.pdbx_seq_one_letter_code
_entity_poly.pdbx_strand_id
1 'polypeptide(L)'
;MSDEEHKSEFLDVFNDIMNKINELPLHPKNKILLYSRYLLSKISWDFTVSDISKTWICETLDSIATKYIRKWLELPVSATLSNVLLPQNKFGLNIILSSTKFIQCQTVSRSALKYSPNIDINNLWAVTSTNKNIQYDIYKDTKDVLKAVRKENEQRLQNHLISQGSFFSSIMNHSTSTFNSLWSAVQSKLPKNIFNFTIRYINNTLPTRKKLRTYQNGDYHQHPIVLSAPHLKRCSM
;
A
#
# COMPACT_ATOMS: atom_id res chain seq x y z
N MET A 1 -21.15 21.51 -10.44
CA MET A 1 -19.81 20.97 -10.66
C MET A 1 -19.99 19.68 -11.42
N SER A 2 -19.38 19.57 -12.59
CA SER A 2 -19.38 18.32 -13.36
C SER A 2 -18.56 17.25 -12.63
N ASP A 3 -18.92 15.98 -12.77
CA ASP A 3 -18.19 14.86 -12.13
C ASP A 3 -16.71 14.84 -12.53
N GLU A 4 -16.39 15.28 -13.74
CA GLU A 4 -15.01 15.36 -14.22
C GLU A 4 -14.22 16.51 -13.58
N GLU A 5 -14.86 17.65 -13.31
CA GLU A 5 -14.23 18.76 -12.59
C GLU A 5 -13.90 18.35 -11.15
N HIS A 6 -14.82 17.63 -10.50
CA HIS A 6 -14.61 17.11 -9.16
C HIS A 6 -13.43 16.13 -9.09
N LYS A 7 -13.36 15.19 -10.05
CA LYS A 7 -12.23 14.22 -10.12
C LYS A 7 -10.90 14.93 -10.31
N SER A 8 -10.85 15.97 -11.13
CA SER A 8 -9.63 16.75 -11.37
C SER A 8 -9.18 17.49 -10.11
N GLU A 9 -10.07 18.25 -9.46
CA GLU A 9 -9.75 18.98 -8.23
C GLU A 9 -9.29 18.02 -7.13
N PHE A 10 -9.97 16.89 -7.00
CA PHE A 10 -9.62 15.85 -6.04
C PHE A 10 -8.22 15.26 -6.31
N LEU A 11 -7.87 15.02 -7.58
CA LEU A 11 -6.53 14.57 -7.97
C LEU A 11 -5.45 15.61 -7.66
N ASP A 12 -5.75 16.89 -7.87
CA ASP A 12 -4.81 17.98 -7.58
C ASP A 12 -4.51 18.06 -6.09
N VAL A 13 -5.54 18.02 -5.23
CA VAL A 13 -5.38 17.98 -3.78
C VAL A 13 -4.60 16.73 -3.33
N PHE A 14 -4.90 15.57 -3.91
CA PHE A 14 -4.19 14.33 -3.59
C PHE A 14 -2.70 14.43 -3.94
N ASN A 15 -2.38 14.92 -5.14
CA ASN A 15 -1.01 15.08 -5.62
C ASN A 15 -0.23 16.13 -4.82
N ASP A 16 -0.85 17.27 -4.50
CA ASP A 16 -0.25 18.32 -3.68
C ASP A 16 0.19 17.78 -2.30
N ILE A 17 -0.70 17.06 -1.61
CA ILE A 17 -0.37 16.48 -0.30
C ILE A 17 0.71 15.39 -0.43
N MET A 18 0.65 14.54 -1.47
CA MET A 18 1.67 13.51 -1.71
C MET A 18 3.05 14.11 -1.99
N ASN A 19 3.11 15.20 -2.76
CA ASN A 19 4.33 15.96 -3.02
C ASN A 19 4.91 16.52 -1.72
N LYS A 20 4.09 17.17 -0.90
CA LYS A 20 4.49 17.69 0.41
C LYS A 20 5.06 16.60 1.31
N ILE A 21 4.41 15.44 1.42
CA ILE A 21 4.93 14.29 2.20
C ILE A 21 6.27 13.80 1.61
N ASN A 22 6.40 13.79 0.30
CA ASN A 22 7.61 13.34 -0.37
C ASN A 22 8.81 14.26 -0.10
N GLU A 23 8.62 15.58 -0.09
CA GLU A 23 9.68 16.57 0.13
C GLU A 23 10.23 16.59 1.56
N LEU A 24 9.40 16.25 2.55
CA LEU A 24 9.82 16.23 3.94
C LEU A 24 11.02 15.27 4.16
N PRO A 25 12.07 15.68 4.90
CA PRO A 25 13.25 14.84 5.18
C PRO A 25 12.97 13.82 6.29
N LEU A 26 11.87 13.08 6.17
CA LEU A 26 11.41 12.10 7.15
C LEU A 26 11.88 10.69 6.81
N HIS A 27 11.97 9.85 7.85
CA HIS A 27 12.18 8.42 7.70
C HIS A 27 11.06 7.79 6.83
N PRO A 28 11.35 6.86 5.90
CA PRO A 28 10.35 6.26 5.01
C PRO A 28 9.11 5.70 5.73
N LYS A 29 9.33 5.05 6.88
CA LYS A 29 8.23 4.58 7.76
C LYS A 29 7.29 5.71 8.16
N ASN A 30 7.82 6.87 8.52
CA ASN A 30 7.01 8.01 8.94
C ASN A 30 6.24 8.63 7.77
N LYS A 31 6.81 8.63 6.55
CA LYS A 31 6.09 9.05 5.34
C LYS A 31 4.88 8.14 5.07
N ILE A 32 5.06 6.83 5.21
CA ILE A 32 3.97 5.84 5.08
C ILE A 32 2.90 6.05 6.17
N LEU A 33 3.31 6.37 7.40
CA LEU A 33 2.37 6.70 8.47
C LEU A 33 1.59 7.99 8.19
N LEU A 34 2.24 9.03 7.65
CA LEU A 34 1.56 10.25 7.22
C LEU A 34 0.55 9.97 6.11
N TYR A 35 0.95 9.21 5.09
CA TYR A 35 0.03 8.78 4.04
C TYR A 35 -1.20 8.05 4.62
N SER A 36 -0.97 7.01 5.43
CA SER A 36 -2.06 6.17 5.93
C SER A 36 -2.97 6.86 6.97
N ARG A 37 -2.43 7.77 7.78
CA ARG A 37 -3.19 8.42 8.86
C ARG A 37 -3.72 9.80 8.50
N TYR A 38 -2.95 10.59 7.77
CA TYR A 38 -3.30 11.97 7.44
C TYR A 38 -4.00 12.06 6.09
N LEU A 39 -3.33 11.65 5.00
CA LEU A 39 -3.89 11.76 3.65
C LEU A 39 -5.19 10.98 3.51
N LEU A 40 -5.19 9.69 3.88
CA LEU A 40 -6.39 8.85 3.79
C LEU A 40 -7.55 9.36 4.65
N SER A 41 -7.28 10.07 5.74
CA SER A 41 -8.32 10.71 6.54
C SER A 41 -8.84 11.97 5.87
N LYS A 42 -7.96 12.78 5.27
CA LYS A 42 -8.33 14.00 4.55
C LYS A 42 -9.30 13.71 3.39
N ILE A 43 -9.03 12.66 2.61
CA ILE A 43 -9.85 12.25 1.46
C ILE A 43 -11.05 11.36 1.81
N SER A 44 -11.21 11.01 3.10
CA SER A 44 -12.24 10.04 3.51
C SER A 44 -13.66 10.55 3.30
N TRP A 45 -13.85 11.87 3.44
CA TRP A 45 -15.12 12.53 3.19
C TRP A 45 -15.51 12.43 1.71
N ASP A 46 -14.57 12.74 0.80
CA ASP A 46 -14.81 12.66 -0.63
C ASP A 46 -15.18 11.22 -1.04
N PHE A 47 -14.51 10.22 -0.47
CA PHE A 47 -14.87 8.81 -0.67
C PHE A 47 -16.25 8.41 -0.17
N THR A 48 -16.83 9.17 0.76
CA THR A 48 -18.15 8.88 1.34
C THR A 48 -19.28 9.48 0.50
N VAL A 49 -19.04 10.69 -0.04
CA VAL A 49 -20.09 11.51 -0.66
C VAL A 49 -20.05 11.44 -2.19
N SER A 50 -18.89 11.22 -2.79
CA SER A 50 -18.74 11.22 -4.24
C SER A 50 -19.22 9.92 -4.90
N ASP A 51 -19.73 10.05 -6.12
CA ASP A 51 -20.09 8.91 -6.99
C ASP A 51 -18.89 8.45 -7.84
N ILE A 52 -17.73 8.32 -7.20
CA ILE A 52 -16.50 7.87 -7.85
C ILE A 52 -16.48 6.34 -7.86
N SER A 53 -16.18 5.75 -9.02
CA SER A 53 -16.08 4.29 -9.13
C SER A 53 -14.82 3.75 -8.44
N LYS A 54 -14.95 2.57 -7.84
CA LYS A 54 -13.81 1.84 -7.25
C LYS A 54 -12.69 1.60 -8.26
N THR A 55 -13.04 1.31 -9.51
CA THR A 55 -12.08 1.04 -10.59
C THR A 55 -11.21 2.25 -10.87
N TRP A 56 -11.82 3.44 -10.98
CA TRP A 56 -11.08 4.68 -11.18
C TRP A 56 -10.09 4.94 -10.03
N ILE A 57 -10.50 4.71 -8.78
CA ILE A 57 -9.63 4.86 -7.60
C ILE A 57 -8.43 3.90 -7.65
N CYS A 58 -8.67 2.63 -8.01
CA CYS A 58 -7.61 1.63 -8.15
C CYS A 58 -6.62 2.00 -9.27
N GLU A 59 -7.11 2.52 -10.40
CA GLU A 59 -6.26 2.82 -11.56
C GLU A 59 -5.49 4.12 -11.40
N THR A 60 -6.06 5.12 -10.74
CA THR A 60 -5.48 6.46 -10.63
C THR A 60 -4.78 6.68 -9.29
N LEU A 61 -5.51 6.67 -8.17
CA LEU A 61 -4.97 7.01 -6.86
C LEU A 61 -4.00 5.96 -6.34
N ASP A 62 -4.36 4.68 -6.44
CA ASP A 62 -3.46 3.61 -5.98
C ASP A 62 -2.18 3.58 -6.84
N SER A 63 -2.28 3.83 -8.14
CA SER A 63 -1.13 4.01 -9.04
C SER A 63 -0.18 5.11 -8.54
N ILE A 64 -0.72 6.30 -8.23
CA ILE A 64 0.08 7.42 -7.70
C ILE A 64 0.68 7.05 -6.34
N ALA A 65 -0.13 6.54 -5.41
CA ALA A 65 0.32 6.14 -4.08
C ALA A 65 1.43 5.09 -4.14
N THR A 66 1.27 4.07 -4.97
CA THR A 66 2.26 2.98 -5.13
C THR A 66 3.58 3.51 -5.69
N LYS A 67 3.56 4.48 -6.62
CA LYS A 67 4.76 5.15 -7.15
C LYS A 67 5.55 5.84 -6.03
N TYR A 68 4.89 6.61 -5.16
CA TYR A 68 5.53 7.27 -4.03
C TYR A 68 6.03 6.29 -2.98
N ILE A 69 5.24 5.27 -2.63
CA ILE A 69 5.64 4.25 -1.66
C ILE A 69 6.90 3.52 -2.16
N ARG A 70 6.95 3.16 -3.45
CA ARG A 70 8.15 2.56 -4.06
C ARG A 70 9.35 3.49 -3.96
N LYS A 71 9.16 4.78 -4.27
CA LYS A 71 10.22 5.80 -4.16
C LYS A 71 10.75 5.93 -2.73
N TRP A 72 9.88 5.99 -1.72
CA TRP A 72 10.29 6.12 -0.32
C TRP A 72 11.05 4.89 0.21
N LEU A 73 10.65 3.70 -0.24
CA LEU A 73 11.26 2.43 0.14
C LEU A 73 12.43 2.00 -0.77
N GLU A 74 12.76 2.81 -1.78
CA GLU A 74 13.79 2.50 -2.80
C GLU A 74 13.55 1.13 -3.47
N LEU A 75 12.28 0.81 -3.72
CA LEU A 75 11.88 -0.43 -4.39
C LEU A 75 11.98 -0.27 -5.91
N PRO A 76 12.52 -1.27 -6.62
CA PRO A 76 12.53 -1.26 -8.08
C PRO A 76 11.10 -1.35 -8.64
N VAL A 77 10.91 -0.89 -9.87
CA VAL A 77 9.60 -0.95 -10.56
C VAL A 77 9.10 -2.39 -10.69
N SER A 78 10.02 -3.34 -10.92
CA SER A 78 9.75 -4.78 -10.99
C SER A 78 9.42 -5.45 -9.64
N ALA A 79 9.54 -4.74 -8.51
CA ALA A 79 9.19 -5.28 -7.21
C ALA A 79 7.69 -5.54 -7.09
N THR A 80 7.30 -6.65 -6.46
CA THR A 80 5.91 -6.90 -6.09
C THR A 80 5.58 -6.15 -4.81
N LEU A 81 4.76 -5.08 -4.89
CA LEU A 81 4.37 -4.28 -3.72
C LEU A 81 3.47 -5.05 -2.74
N SER A 82 2.82 -6.13 -3.20
CA SER A 82 1.89 -6.93 -2.39
C SER A 82 2.50 -7.44 -1.08
N ASN A 83 3.81 -7.74 -1.06
CA ASN A 83 4.52 -8.14 0.17
C ASN A 83 4.57 -6.99 1.20
N VAL A 84 4.71 -5.75 0.75
CA VAL A 84 4.79 -4.56 1.62
C VAL A 84 3.43 -4.23 2.23
N LEU A 85 2.34 -4.51 1.50
CA LEU A 85 0.97 -4.29 1.96
C LEU A 85 0.55 -5.26 3.08
N LEU A 86 1.30 -6.35 3.29
CA LEU A 86 1.03 -7.32 4.34
C LEU A 86 1.05 -6.68 5.74
N PRO A 87 0.34 -7.28 6.70
CA PRO A 87 0.42 -6.84 8.09
C PRO A 87 1.82 -7.06 8.68
N GLN A 88 2.15 -6.28 9.72
CA GLN A 88 3.48 -6.30 10.36
C GLN A 88 3.84 -7.66 10.97
N ASN A 89 2.83 -8.43 11.41
CA ASN A 89 3.01 -9.80 11.90
C ASN A 89 3.43 -10.79 10.80
N LYS A 90 3.50 -10.36 9.54
CA LYS A 90 3.92 -11.13 8.36
C LYS A 90 5.01 -10.39 7.57
N PHE A 91 5.88 -9.66 8.29
CA PHE A 91 7.01 -8.90 7.72
C PHE A 91 6.63 -7.75 6.77
N GLY A 92 5.35 -7.40 6.67
CA GLY A 92 4.89 -6.25 5.88
C GLY A 92 4.86 -4.93 6.66
N LEU A 93 4.42 -3.86 6.01
CA LEU A 93 4.32 -2.52 6.59
C LEU A 93 2.89 -2.10 6.95
N ASN A 94 1.90 -2.96 6.71
CA ASN A 94 0.47 -2.72 6.96
C ASN A 94 -0.02 -1.43 6.29
N ILE A 95 0.37 -1.22 5.03
CA ILE A 95 -0.04 -0.05 4.26
C ILE A 95 -1.45 -0.26 3.74
N ILE A 96 -2.32 0.71 3.97
CA ILE A 96 -3.70 0.73 3.46
C ILE A 96 -3.70 1.54 2.16
N LEU A 97 -4.21 0.95 1.08
CA LEU A 97 -4.36 1.65 -0.20
C LEU A 97 -5.63 2.53 -0.21
N SER A 98 -5.66 3.52 -1.10
CA SER A 98 -6.79 4.43 -1.26
C SER A 98 -8.07 3.66 -1.62
N SER A 99 -7.97 2.65 -2.49
CA SER A 99 -9.10 1.76 -2.82
C SER A 99 -9.66 1.02 -1.61
N THR A 100 -8.80 0.56 -0.69
CA THR A 100 -9.23 -0.13 0.53
C THR A 100 -9.96 0.85 1.45
N LYS A 101 -9.42 2.07 1.60
CA LYS A 101 -10.06 3.13 2.38
C LYS A 101 -11.42 3.52 1.80
N PHE A 102 -11.54 3.60 0.48
CA PHE A 102 -12.79 3.87 -0.21
C PHE A 102 -13.86 2.82 0.13
N ILE A 103 -13.53 1.53 0.05
CA ILE A 103 -14.46 0.45 0.44
C ILE A 103 -14.91 0.62 1.90
N GLN A 104 -14.00 0.97 2.81
CA GLN A 104 -14.36 1.22 4.21
C GLN A 104 -15.36 2.37 4.34
N CYS A 105 -15.14 3.50 3.67
CA CYS A 105 -16.05 4.65 3.68
C CYS A 105 -17.43 4.27 3.13
N GLN A 106 -17.46 3.55 2.01
CA GLN A 106 -18.70 3.08 1.38
C GLN A 106 -19.47 2.10 2.28
N THR A 107 -18.79 1.16 2.94
CA THR A 107 -19.41 0.26 3.92
C THR A 107 -20.02 1.05 5.10
N VAL A 108 -19.33 2.08 5.62
CA VAL A 108 -19.86 2.92 6.69
C VAL A 108 -21.11 3.68 6.22
N SER A 109 -21.04 4.32 5.05
CA SER A 109 -22.17 5.04 4.46
C SER A 109 -23.40 4.12 4.31
N ARG A 110 -23.20 2.94 3.73
CA ARG A 110 -24.27 1.93 3.58
C ARG A 110 -24.83 1.45 4.92
N SER A 111 -23.96 1.21 5.90
CA SER A 111 -24.40 0.80 7.24
C SER A 111 -25.24 1.89 7.92
N ALA A 112 -24.89 3.17 7.74
CA ALA A 112 -25.64 4.30 8.27
C ALA A 112 -27.04 4.38 7.65
N LEU A 113 -27.16 4.16 6.33
CA LEU A 113 -28.46 4.10 5.66
C LEU A 113 -29.32 2.91 6.15
N LYS A 114 -28.71 1.72 6.24
CA LYS A 114 -29.39 0.47 6.63
C LYS A 114 -29.93 0.48 8.06
N TYR A 115 -29.17 1.06 8.99
CA TYR A 115 -29.52 1.09 10.41
C TYR A 115 -30.03 2.48 10.86
N SER A 116 -30.37 3.35 9.91
CA SER A 116 -30.96 4.65 10.22
C SER A 116 -32.32 4.46 10.91
N PRO A 117 -32.60 5.21 12.00
CA PRO A 117 -33.91 5.21 12.64
C PRO A 117 -34.98 5.90 11.78
N ASN A 118 -34.58 6.74 10.82
CA ASN A 118 -35.50 7.39 9.90
C ASN A 118 -35.91 6.40 8.79
N ILE A 119 -37.22 6.13 8.72
CA ILE A 119 -37.85 5.21 7.76
C ILE A 119 -37.57 5.62 6.32
N ASP A 120 -37.59 6.91 5.99
CA ASP A 120 -37.36 7.39 4.62
C ASP A 120 -35.94 7.09 4.14
N ILE A 121 -34.96 7.26 5.03
CA ILE A 121 -33.55 6.95 4.76
C ILE A 121 -33.35 5.44 4.65
N ASN A 122 -34.05 4.66 5.47
CA ASN A 122 -34.02 3.20 5.39
C ASN A 122 -34.61 2.71 4.05
N ASN A 123 -35.70 3.33 3.60
CA ASN A 123 -36.32 3.04 2.31
C ASN A 123 -35.34 3.30 1.14
N LEU A 124 -34.51 4.35 1.22
CA LEU A 124 -33.44 4.58 0.23
C LEU A 124 -32.45 3.42 0.19
N TRP A 125 -32.05 2.87 1.35
CA TRP A 125 -31.21 1.68 1.41
C TRP A 125 -31.90 0.48 0.76
N ALA A 126 -33.18 0.24 1.09
CA ALA A 126 -33.94 -0.90 0.56
C ALA A 126 -34.08 -0.83 -0.96
N VAL A 127 -34.43 0.34 -1.51
CA VAL A 127 -34.54 0.57 -2.96
C VAL A 127 -33.20 0.32 -3.63
N THR A 128 -32.12 0.89 -3.11
CA THR A 128 -30.78 0.75 -3.70
C THR A 128 -30.18 -0.65 -3.54
N SER A 129 -30.48 -1.36 -2.45
CA SER A 129 -29.96 -2.73 -2.18
C SER A 129 -30.39 -3.79 -3.19
N THR A 130 -31.48 -3.54 -3.94
CA THR A 130 -31.92 -4.45 -5.00
C THR A 130 -30.99 -4.45 -6.22
N ASN A 131 -30.12 -3.44 -6.34
CA ASN A 131 -29.19 -3.32 -7.44
C ASN A 131 -27.97 -4.24 -7.22
N LYS A 132 -27.74 -5.17 -8.15
CA LYS A 132 -26.66 -6.18 -8.10
C LYS A 132 -25.24 -5.59 -8.06
N ASN A 133 -25.10 -4.30 -8.37
CA ASN A 133 -23.80 -3.62 -8.40
C ASN A 133 -23.30 -3.13 -7.03
N ILE A 134 -24.10 -3.22 -5.97
CA ILE A 134 -23.67 -2.78 -4.63
C ILE A 134 -22.93 -3.90 -3.89
N GLN A 135 -21.60 -3.89 -3.99
CA GLN A 135 -20.74 -4.94 -3.42
C GLN A 135 -20.41 -4.76 -1.92
N TYR A 136 -20.80 -3.64 -1.31
CA TYR A 136 -20.29 -3.23 0.02
C TYR A 136 -21.11 -3.76 1.20
N ASP A 137 -22.36 -4.17 0.96
CA ASP A 137 -23.28 -4.67 2.00
C ASP A 137 -22.89 -6.06 2.53
N ILE A 138 -21.95 -6.72 1.87
CA ILE A 138 -21.35 -7.99 2.29
C ILE A 138 -20.60 -7.83 3.61
N TYR A 139 -20.08 -6.63 3.88
CA TYR A 139 -19.27 -6.34 5.06
C TYR A 139 -20.11 -5.79 6.21
N LYS A 140 -19.90 -6.33 7.42
CA LYS A 140 -20.61 -5.87 8.63
C LYS A 140 -20.00 -4.59 9.19
N ASP A 141 -18.67 -4.49 9.22
CA ASP A 141 -17.94 -3.31 9.68
C ASP A 141 -16.67 -3.05 8.85
N THR A 142 -15.96 -1.97 9.19
CA THR A 142 -14.70 -1.59 8.54
C THR A 142 -13.52 -2.53 8.85
N LYS A 143 -13.55 -3.28 9.96
CA LYS A 143 -12.56 -4.30 10.30
C LYS A 143 -12.72 -5.54 9.42
N ASP A 144 -13.95 -5.92 9.09
CA ASP A 144 -14.26 -7.04 8.22
C ASP A 144 -13.80 -6.76 6.78
N VAL A 145 -13.97 -5.52 6.30
CA VAL A 145 -13.36 -5.05 5.04
C VAL A 145 -11.84 -5.26 5.07
N LEU A 146 -11.15 -4.78 6.12
CA LEU A 146 -9.70 -4.92 6.22
C LEU A 146 -9.25 -6.39 6.29
N LYS A 147 -9.98 -7.23 7.01
CA LYS A 147 -9.69 -8.68 7.08
C LYS A 147 -9.84 -9.33 5.71
N ALA A 148 -10.93 -9.02 4.98
CA ALA A 148 -11.18 -9.57 3.66
C ALA A 148 -10.10 -9.16 2.66
N VAL A 149 -9.78 -7.86 2.57
CA VAL A 149 -8.72 -7.34 1.68
C VAL A 149 -7.35 -7.92 2.04
N ARG A 150 -7.03 -8.05 3.34
CA ARG A 150 -5.78 -8.70 3.77
C ARG A 150 -5.73 -10.16 3.35
N LYS A 151 -6.81 -10.91 3.55
CA LYS A 151 -6.90 -12.32 3.16
C LYS A 151 -6.75 -12.49 1.66
N GLU A 152 -7.39 -11.64 0.86
CA GLU A 152 -7.25 -11.64 -0.60
C GLU A 152 -5.80 -11.36 -1.03
N ASN A 153 -5.18 -10.33 -0.45
CA ASN A 153 -3.78 -9.99 -0.73
C ASN A 153 -2.83 -11.13 -0.35
N GLU A 154 -3.05 -11.77 0.80
CA GLU A 154 -2.29 -12.93 1.25
C GLU A 154 -2.42 -14.12 0.29
N GLN A 155 -3.64 -14.40 -0.19
CA GLN A 155 -3.88 -15.48 -1.14
C GLN A 155 -3.20 -15.22 -2.49
N ARG A 156 -3.33 -13.99 -3.02
CA ARG A 156 -2.60 -13.56 -4.24
C ARG A 156 -1.09 -13.71 -4.06
N LEU A 157 -0.60 -13.38 -2.87
CA LEU A 157 0.82 -13.46 -2.55
C LEU A 157 1.32 -14.91 -2.44
N GLN A 158 0.57 -15.80 -1.80
CA GLN A 158 0.93 -17.22 -1.70
C GLN A 158 1.10 -17.82 -3.08
N ASN A 159 0.16 -17.56 -3.99
CA ASN A 159 0.25 -18.01 -5.38
C ASN A 159 1.53 -17.48 -6.07
N HIS A 160 1.90 -16.23 -5.81
CA HIS A 160 3.09 -15.62 -6.38
C HIS A 160 4.41 -16.11 -5.72
N LEU A 161 4.43 -16.34 -4.41
CA LEU A 161 5.62 -16.82 -3.69
C LEU A 161 5.95 -18.27 -3.99
N ILE A 162 4.94 -19.11 -4.23
CA ILE A 162 5.13 -20.47 -4.76
C ILE A 162 5.98 -20.43 -6.04
N SER A 163 5.81 -19.40 -6.87
CA SER A 163 6.60 -19.20 -8.08
C SER A 163 7.98 -18.54 -7.85
N GLN A 164 8.18 -17.78 -6.76
CA GLN A 164 9.41 -17.00 -6.51
C GLN A 164 10.39 -17.61 -5.51
N GLY A 165 10.03 -18.70 -4.82
CA GLY A 165 10.95 -19.54 -4.06
C GLY A 165 10.38 -20.03 -2.73
N SER A 166 10.59 -21.31 -2.42
CA SER A 166 10.09 -22.00 -1.23
C SER A 166 10.60 -21.40 0.09
N PHE A 167 11.79 -20.79 0.10
CA PHE A 167 12.43 -20.27 1.31
C PHE A 167 11.59 -19.21 2.05
N PHE A 168 11.02 -18.23 1.34
CA PHE A 168 10.21 -17.19 1.99
C PHE A 168 8.86 -17.73 2.45
N SER A 169 8.29 -18.68 1.70
CA SER A 169 7.10 -19.42 2.13
C SER A 169 7.38 -20.18 3.44
N SER A 170 8.52 -20.85 3.55
CA SER A 170 8.95 -21.53 4.77
C SER A 170 9.16 -20.56 5.94
N ILE A 171 9.81 -19.40 5.74
CA ILE A 171 9.96 -18.40 6.81
C ILE A 171 8.59 -17.92 7.30
N MET A 172 7.67 -17.60 6.39
CA MET A 172 6.33 -17.16 6.75
C MET A 172 5.57 -18.23 7.55
N ASN A 173 5.67 -19.49 7.14
CA ASN A 173 4.97 -20.62 7.78
C ASN A 173 5.56 -21.02 9.15
N HIS A 174 6.86 -20.77 9.37
CA HIS A 174 7.55 -21.15 10.60
C HIS A 174 7.88 -19.98 11.54
N SER A 175 7.56 -18.74 11.14
CA SER A 175 7.76 -17.57 12.00
C SER A 175 6.78 -17.56 13.18
N THR A 176 7.30 -17.37 14.39
CA THR A 176 6.49 -17.23 15.60
C THR A 176 6.00 -15.79 15.76
N SER A 177 4.85 -15.61 16.39
CA SER A 177 4.29 -14.28 16.66
C SER A 177 5.21 -13.40 17.51
N THR A 178 5.96 -14.01 18.43
CA THR A 178 6.97 -13.35 19.28
C THR A 178 8.16 -12.86 18.48
N PHE A 179 8.64 -13.65 17.51
CA PHE A 179 9.70 -13.21 16.61
C PHE A 179 9.22 -12.05 15.72
N ASN A 180 7.99 -12.11 15.22
CA ASN A 180 7.46 -11.08 14.33
C ASN A 180 7.23 -9.74 15.07
N SER A 181 6.83 -9.77 16.34
CA SER A 181 6.69 -8.55 17.15
C SER A 181 8.06 -7.93 17.47
N LEU A 182 9.05 -8.74 17.85
CA LEU A 182 10.43 -8.29 18.06
C LEU A 182 11.00 -7.68 16.77
N TRP A 183 10.79 -8.35 15.64
CA TRP A 183 11.23 -7.87 14.34
C TRP A 183 10.62 -6.51 13.99
N SER A 184 9.30 -6.35 14.14
CA SER A 184 8.63 -5.06 13.90
C SER A 184 9.19 -3.94 14.81
N ALA A 185 9.48 -4.26 16.07
CA ALA A 185 10.08 -3.33 17.01
C ALA A 185 11.50 -2.92 16.61
N VAL A 186 12.35 -3.88 16.22
CA VAL A 186 13.71 -3.61 15.74
C VAL A 186 13.67 -2.79 14.46
N GLN A 187 12.84 -3.20 13.50
CA GLN A 187 12.69 -2.54 12.21
C GLN A 187 12.28 -1.07 12.35
N SER A 188 11.51 -0.73 13.39
CA SER A 188 11.10 0.64 13.67
C SER A 188 12.23 1.59 14.06
N LYS A 189 13.35 1.04 14.57
CA LYS A 189 14.50 1.80 15.06
C LYS A 189 15.67 1.82 14.08
N LEU A 190 15.54 1.14 12.94
CA LEU A 190 16.60 1.08 11.94
C LEU A 190 16.81 2.45 11.28
N PRO A 191 18.07 2.85 11.05
CA PRO A 191 18.38 3.97 10.17
C PRO A 191 17.81 3.76 8.76
N LYS A 192 17.47 4.85 8.06
CA LYS A 192 16.83 4.84 6.73
C LYS A 192 17.46 3.83 5.76
N ASN A 193 18.79 3.85 5.62
CA ASN A 193 19.50 3.01 4.66
C ASN A 193 19.36 1.51 4.99
N ILE A 194 19.44 1.17 6.28
CA ILE A 194 19.31 -0.21 6.75
C ILE A 194 17.86 -0.65 6.63
N PHE A 195 16.90 0.21 7.00
CA PHE A 195 15.47 -0.05 6.84
C PHE A 195 15.11 -0.37 5.39
N ASN A 196 15.54 0.47 4.43
CA ASN A 196 15.29 0.25 3.00
C ASN A 196 15.99 -1.01 2.50
N PHE A 197 17.24 -1.27 2.91
CA PHE A 197 17.93 -2.52 2.58
C PHE A 197 17.14 -3.74 3.07
N THR A 198 16.71 -3.74 4.33
CA THR A 198 15.95 -4.82 4.94
C THR A 198 14.63 -5.06 4.22
N ILE A 199 13.87 -4.00 3.91
CA ILE A 199 12.63 -4.10 3.13
C ILE A 199 12.90 -4.69 1.74
N ARG A 200 13.96 -4.25 1.06
CA ARG A 200 14.32 -4.81 -0.26
C ARG A 200 14.71 -6.28 -0.17
N TYR A 201 15.46 -6.66 0.86
CA TYR A 201 15.87 -8.03 1.12
C TYR A 201 14.67 -8.94 1.34
N ILE A 202 13.76 -8.55 2.25
CA ILE A 202 12.53 -9.29 2.55
C ILE A 202 11.69 -9.50 1.28
N ASN A 203 11.57 -8.45 0.45
CA ASN A 203 10.81 -8.53 -0.79
C ASN A 203 11.53 -9.29 -1.92
N ASN A 204 12.70 -9.88 -1.64
CA ASN A 204 13.60 -10.48 -2.64
C ASN A 204 13.95 -9.52 -3.79
N THR A 205 13.87 -8.21 -3.59
CA THR A 205 14.08 -7.21 -4.64
C THR A 205 15.54 -6.81 -4.82
N LEU A 206 16.44 -7.41 -4.04
CA LEU A 206 17.86 -7.17 -4.19
C LEU A 206 18.37 -7.62 -5.57
N PRO A 207 19.30 -6.87 -6.18
CA PRO A 207 19.92 -7.25 -7.43
C PRO A 207 20.76 -8.51 -7.24
N THR A 208 20.23 -9.65 -7.64
CA THR A 208 21.01 -10.89 -7.82
C THR A 208 21.51 -10.97 -9.27
N ARG A 209 22.57 -11.74 -9.54
CA ARG A 209 23.09 -11.95 -10.91
C ARG A 209 22.00 -12.35 -11.92
N LYS A 210 20.96 -13.07 -11.48
CA LYS A 210 19.79 -13.43 -12.30
C LYS A 210 18.85 -12.24 -12.57
N LYS A 211 18.65 -11.33 -11.59
CA LYS A 211 17.79 -10.13 -11.72
C LYS A 211 18.49 -8.95 -12.39
N LEU A 212 19.81 -8.90 -12.37
CA LEU A 212 20.63 -7.88 -13.04
C LEU A 212 20.41 -7.81 -14.55
N ARG A 213 20.21 -8.95 -15.24
CA ARG A 213 19.88 -8.97 -16.68
C ARG A 213 18.54 -8.30 -16.99
N THR A 214 17.56 -8.41 -16.08
CA THR A 214 16.26 -7.75 -16.22
C THR A 214 16.33 -6.25 -15.93
N TYR A 215 17.24 -5.83 -15.04
CA TYR A 215 17.51 -4.40 -14.79
C TYR A 215 18.28 -3.72 -15.93
N GLN A 216 19.06 -4.48 -16.70
CA GLN A 216 19.85 -3.95 -17.83
C GLN A 216 19.06 -3.83 -19.14
N ASN A 217 17.99 -4.62 -19.31
CA ASN A 217 17.21 -4.66 -20.56
C ASN A 217 15.92 -3.82 -20.54
N GLY A 218 15.67 -3.05 -19.47
CA GLY A 218 14.56 -2.11 -19.40
C GLY A 218 15.08 -0.68 -19.49
N ASP A 219 14.58 0.08 -20.45
CA ASP A 219 14.81 1.51 -20.64
C ASP A 219 14.81 2.30 -19.31
N TYR A 220 15.99 2.70 -18.84
CA TYR A 220 16.12 3.69 -17.76
C TYR A 220 17.30 4.62 -18.06
N HIS A 221 17.05 5.62 -18.91
CA HIS A 221 17.70 6.91 -18.73
C HIS A 221 17.12 7.54 -17.45
N GLN A 222 17.81 7.42 -16.32
CA GLN A 222 18.15 8.53 -15.40
C GLN A 222 18.67 8.00 -14.05
N HIS A 223 19.84 8.54 -13.70
CA HIS A 223 20.64 8.42 -12.48
C HIS A 223 21.44 7.11 -12.25
N PRO A 224 22.77 7.14 -12.53
CA PRO A 224 23.65 6.07 -12.11
C PRO A 224 23.70 6.03 -10.58
N ILE A 225 23.40 4.86 -10.01
CA ILE A 225 23.81 4.52 -8.66
C ILE A 225 25.34 4.47 -8.68
N VAL A 226 25.98 5.58 -8.33
CA VAL A 226 27.41 5.60 -8.04
C VAL A 226 27.60 4.81 -6.75
N LEU A 227 27.85 3.51 -6.88
CA LEU A 227 28.52 2.74 -5.85
C LEU A 227 29.96 3.25 -5.79
N SER A 228 30.18 4.34 -5.05
CA SER A 228 31.52 4.75 -4.65
C SER A 228 32.05 3.70 -3.67
N ALA A 229 32.76 2.71 -4.20
CA ALA A 229 33.55 1.78 -3.41
C ALA A 229 34.68 2.57 -2.73
N PRO A 230 34.83 2.52 -1.39
CA PRO A 230 36.02 3.05 -0.76
C PRO A 230 37.23 2.20 -1.18
N HIS A 231 38.19 2.84 -1.85
CA HIS A 231 39.49 2.27 -2.16
C HIS A 231 40.21 1.86 -0.86
N LEU A 232 40.18 0.57 -0.54
CA LEU A 232 41.17 -0.06 0.34
C LEU A 232 42.51 -0.09 -0.41
N LYS A 233 43.31 0.96 -0.24
CA LYS A 233 44.74 0.91 -0.53
C LYS A 233 45.36 -0.11 0.42
N ARG A 234 45.83 -1.23 -0.15
CA ARG A 234 46.81 -2.10 0.50
C ARG A 234 48.06 -1.27 0.74
N CYS A 235 48.37 -0.97 2.01
CA CYS A 235 49.72 -0.61 2.39
C CYS A 235 50.53 -1.90 2.46
N SER A 236 51.46 -2.05 1.51
CA SER A 236 52.58 -2.97 1.59
C SER A 236 53.85 -2.13 1.69
N MET A 237 54.41 -2.05 2.89
CA MET A 237 55.84 -1.96 3.19
C MET A 237 56.04 -2.58 4.57
#